data_AF-A0A6J8EAN2-F1
#
_entry.id   AF-A0A6J8EAN2-F1
#
_cell.length_a   1.000
_cell.length_b   1.000
_cell.length_c   1.000
_cell.angle_alpha   90.00
_cell.angle_beta   90.00
_cell.angle_gamma   90.00
#
_symmetry.space_group_name_H-M   'P 1'
#
loop_
_entity.id
_entity.type
_entity.pdbx_description
1 polymer ?
#
loop_
_entity_poly.entity_id
_entity_poly.type
_entity_poly.pdbx_seq_one_letter_code
_entity_poly.pdbx_strand_id
1 'polypeptide(L)'
;MQWPSYADGQDHLMKWMVDTEAALRADVDLKNTLQEKRLQLQNLRSTIQQCECNVYDHQQYHDSLQAAVDWMTLMKDRVGMCDDISGDRHTLQNKFDRVQELLAQIPDNVNKISVMEEKGAKAMDTTALKGRQGIQQELDILKMDWENYTTQVRSLHDNLDRAIEHWIKYEEQHKKISHWVKDFPLKSTVEDNQHQLVRSQELMQ
;
A
#
# COMPACT_ATOMS: atom_id res chain seq x y z
N MET A 1 -37.42 9.03 3.50
CA MET A 1 -37.49 10.43 3.00
C MET A 1 -36.09 10.82 2.52
N GLN A 2 -35.81 10.73 1.22
CA GLN A 2 -34.48 11.02 0.63
C GLN A 2 -34.62 11.68 -0.76
N TRP A 3 -35.65 12.52 -0.94
CA TRP A 3 -35.90 13.29 -2.16
C TRP A 3 -35.53 14.79 -2.13
N PRO A 4 -35.03 15.42 -1.03
CA PRO A 4 -34.59 16.82 -1.10
C PRO A 4 -33.28 17.01 -1.90
N SER A 5 -32.27 16.17 -1.66
CA SER A 5 -30.93 16.30 -2.26
C SER A 5 -30.90 16.16 -3.78
N TYR A 6 -31.75 15.29 -4.34
CA TYR A 6 -31.88 15.12 -5.79
C TYR A 6 -32.59 16.31 -6.45
N ALA A 7 -33.62 16.85 -5.79
CA ALA A 7 -34.35 18.03 -6.27
C ALA A 7 -33.46 19.28 -6.24
N ASP A 8 -32.67 19.47 -5.18
CA ASP A 8 -31.72 20.58 -5.05
C ASP A 8 -30.63 20.54 -6.14
N GLY A 9 -30.15 19.34 -6.47
CA GLY A 9 -29.20 19.13 -7.57
C GLY A 9 -29.82 19.42 -8.94
N GLN A 10 -31.07 19.01 -9.16
CA GLN A 10 -31.81 19.27 -10.39
C GLN A 10 -32.09 20.75 -10.59
N ASP A 11 -32.52 21.47 -9.55
CA ASP A 11 -32.78 22.91 -9.61
C ASP A 11 -31.51 23.71 -9.90
N HIS A 12 -30.37 23.30 -9.32
CA HIS A 12 -29.08 23.91 -9.61
C HIS A 12 -28.64 23.69 -11.06
N LEU A 13 -28.84 22.47 -11.58
CA LEU A 13 -28.49 22.10 -12.95
C LEU A 13 -29.39 22.83 -13.96
N MET A 14 -30.70 22.92 -13.69
CA MET A 14 -31.64 23.67 -14.52
C MET A 14 -31.34 25.15 -14.53
N LYS A 15 -31.02 25.75 -13.37
CA LYS A 15 -30.58 27.14 -13.28
C LYS A 15 -29.30 27.38 -14.06
N TRP A 16 -28.28 26.54 -13.87
CA TRP A 16 -27.02 26.63 -14.60
C TRP A 16 -27.23 26.49 -16.11
N MET A 17 -28.10 25.58 -16.54
CA MET A 17 -28.40 25.36 -17.95
C MET A 17 -29.09 26.57 -18.59
N VAL A 18 -30.06 27.19 -17.90
CA VAL A 18 -30.73 28.41 -18.35
C VAL A 18 -29.77 29.60 -18.37
N ASP A 19 -28.95 29.77 -17.32
CA ASP A 19 -27.97 30.85 -17.23
C ASP A 19 -26.88 30.70 -18.31
N THR A 20 -26.46 29.46 -18.59
CA THR A 20 -25.48 29.14 -19.64
C THR A 20 -26.08 29.30 -21.03
N GLU A 21 -27.34 28.91 -21.25
CA GLU A 21 -28.06 29.13 -22.52
C GLU A 21 -28.26 30.63 -22.78
N ALA A 22 -28.60 31.41 -21.75
CA ALA A 22 -28.72 32.86 -21.85
C ALA A 22 -27.36 33.52 -22.15
N ALA A 23 -26.28 33.08 -21.51
CA ALA A 23 -24.92 33.55 -21.79
C ALA A 23 -24.46 33.18 -23.21
N LEU A 24 -24.76 31.96 -23.66
CA LEU A 24 -24.48 31.51 -25.03
C LEU A 24 -25.27 32.30 -26.07
N ARG A 25 -26.55 32.61 -25.81
CA ARG A 25 -27.38 33.47 -26.68
C ARG A 25 -26.88 34.92 -26.71
N ALA A 26 -26.39 35.45 -25.60
CA ALA A 26 -25.85 36.81 -25.51
C ALA A 26 -24.52 36.95 -26.28
N ASP A 27 -23.73 35.87 -26.40
CA ASP A 27 -22.50 35.84 -27.20
C ASP A 27 -22.75 35.58 -28.70
N VAL A 28 -24.02 35.44 -29.12
CA VAL A 28 -24.47 35.49 -30.52
C VAL A 28 -24.75 36.93 -30.93
N ASP A 29 -23.81 37.84 -30.68
CA ASP A 29 -23.81 39.08 -31.46
C ASP A 29 -23.37 38.72 -32.89
N LEU A 30 -24.20 39.08 -33.87
CA LEU A 30 -23.93 38.85 -35.28
C LEU A 30 -22.73 39.71 -35.70
N LYS A 31 -21.52 39.15 -35.58
CA LYS A 31 -20.27 39.75 -36.04
C LYS A 31 -20.36 40.03 -37.54
N ASN A 32 -20.53 41.31 -37.89
CA ASN A 32 -20.89 41.79 -39.23
C ASN A 32 -19.69 41.83 -40.20
N THR A 33 -18.47 41.55 -39.71
CA THR A 33 -17.28 41.52 -40.55
C THR A 33 -16.61 40.14 -40.59
N LEU A 34 -16.05 39.79 -41.76
CA LEU A 34 -15.27 38.56 -41.96
C LEU A 34 -14.11 38.43 -40.95
N GLN A 35 -13.54 39.56 -40.53
CA GLN A 35 -12.41 39.62 -39.60
C GLN A 35 -12.80 39.18 -38.19
N GLU A 36 -13.95 39.62 -37.69
CA GLU A 36 -14.47 39.21 -36.39
C GLU A 36 -14.84 37.72 -36.35
N LYS A 37 -15.41 37.18 -37.44
CA LYS A 37 -15.67 35.73 -37.58
C LYS A 37 -14.39 34.91 -37.60
N ARG A 38 -13.33 35.39 -38.27
CA ARG A 38 -12.00 34.74 -38.26
C ARG A 38 -11.39 34.70 -36.86
N LEU A 39 -11.47 35.81 -36.11
CA LEU A 39 -10.98 35.86 -34.74
C LEU A 39 -11.76 34.92 -33.82
N GLN A 40 -13.09 34.86 -33.96
CA GLN A 40 -13.92 33.92 -33.19
C GLN A 40 -13.55 32.45 -33.49
N LEU A 41 -13.36 32.10 -34.78
CA LEU A 41 -12.91 30.76 -35.16
C LEU A 41 -11.53 30.43 -34.59
N GLN A 42 -10.60 31.39 -34.56
CA GLN A 42 -9.28 31.19 -33.97
C GLN A 42 -9.37 30.96 -32.46
N ASN A 43 -10.18 31.75 -31.75
CA ASN A 43 -10.39 31.58 -30.31
C ASN A 43 -11.04 30.23 -30.00
N LEU A 44 -12.08 29.84 -30.74
CA LEU A 44 -12.73 28.54 -30.58
C LEU A 44 -11.75 27.38 -30.80
N ARG A 45 -10.89 27.46 -31.83
CA ARG A 45 -9.84 26.45 -32.06
C ARG A 45 -8.85 26.37 -30.89
N SER A 46 -8.42 27.50 -30.36
CA SER A 46 -7.53 27.54 -29.20
C SER A 46 -8.17 26.92 -27.96
N THR A 47 -9.45 27.23 -27.70
CA THR A 47 -10.20 26.66 -26.58
C THR A 47 -10.39 25.16 -26.74
N ILE A 48 -10.72 24.67 -27.94
CA ILE A 48 -10.85 23.24 -28.23
C ILE A 48 -9.52 22.53 -27.95
N GLN A 49 -8.40 23.07 -28.48
CA GLN A 49 -7.08 22.49 -28.26
C GLN A 49 -6.72 22.44 -26.77
N GLN A 50 -7.04 23.48 -26.01
CA GLN A 50 -6.82 23.50 -24.57
C GLN A 50 -7.68 22.46 -23.84
N CYS A 51 -8.96 22.32 -24.20
CA CYS A 51 -9.83 21.28 -23.65
C CYS A 51 -9.29 19.88 -23.97
N GLU A 52 -8.80 19.63 -25.18
CA GLU A 52 -8.19 18.35 -25.56
C GLU A 52 -6.94 18.04 -24.72
N CYS A 53 -6.07 19.02 -24.49
CA CYS A 53 -4.91 18.87 -23.61
C CYS A 53 -5.32 18.57 -22.15
N ASN A 54 -6.32 19.29 -21.63
CA ASN A 54 -6.79 19.08 -20.26
C ASN A 54 -7.38 17.66 -20.10
N VAL A 55 -8.22 17.22 -21.04
CA VAL A 55 -8.78 15.86 -21.03
C VAL A 55 -7.68 14.81 -21.10
N TYR A 56 -6.66 15.04 -21.94
CA TYR A 56 -5.52 14.15 -22.03
C TYR A 56 -4.74 14.05 -20.70
N ASP A 57 -4.42 15.17 -20.06
CA ASP A 57 -3.70 15.19 -18.79
C ASP A 57 -4.50 14.53 -17.66
N HIS A 58 -5.82 14.75 -17.61
CA HIS A 58 -6.72 14.07 -16.69
C HIS A 58 -6.80 12.56 -16.92
N GLN A 59 -6.82 12.12 -18.18
CA GLN A 59 -6.80 10.69 -18.50
C GLN A 59 -5.49 10.05 -18.03
N GLN A 60 -4.35 10.71 -18.30
CA GLN A 60 -3.04 10.22 -17.85
C GLN A 60 -2.94 10.15 -16.32
N TYR A 61 -3.47 11.15 -15.61
CA TYR A 61 -3.57 11.13 -14.16
C TYR A 61 -4.43 9.97 -13.67
N HIS A 62 -5.64 9.82 -14.21
CA HIS A 62 -6.58 8.78 -13.80
C HIS A 62 -6.02 7.37 -14.00
N ASP A 63 -5.46 7.09 -15.18
CA ASP A 63 -4.84 5.80 -15.50
C ASP A 63 -3.68 5.48 -14.54
N SER A 64 -2.89 6.51 -14.20
CA SER A 64 -1.76 6.36 -13.28
C SER A 64 -2.20 6.16 -11.85
N LEU A 65 -3.25 6.85 -11.40
CA LEU A 65 -3.82 6.70 -10.07
C LEU A 65 -4.38 5.29 -9.91
N GLN A 66 -5.15 4.81 -10.89
CA GLN A 66 -5.71 3.46 -10.87
C GLN A 66 -4.59 2.42 -10.78
N ALA A 67 -3.56 2.54 -11.62
CA ALA A 67 -2.39 1.66 -11.57
C ALA A 67 -1.66 1.72 -10.21
N ALA A 68 -1.58 2.90 -9.59
CA ALA A 68 -0.96 3.07 -8.27
C ALA A 68 -1.81 2.43 -7.15
N VAL A 69 -3.13 2.54 -7.21
CA VAL A 69 -4.06 1.89 -6.26
C VAL A 69 -4.00 0.38 -6.37
N ASP A 70 -4.01 -0.16 -7.59
CA ASP A 70 -3.90 -1.61 -7.83
C ASP A 70 -2.54 -2.13 -7.34
N TRP A 71 -1.47 -1.39 -7.64
CA TRP A 71 -0.14 -1.69 -7.15
C TRP A 71 -0.07 -1.66 -5.61
N MET A 72 -0.61 -0.63 -4.96
CA MET A 72 -0.64 -0.55 -3.49
C MET A 72 -1.41 -1.70 -2.86
N THR A 73 -2.53 -2.11 -3.48
CA THR A 73 -3.31 -3.28 -3.04
C THR A 73 -2.45 -4.54 -3.10
N LEU A 74 -1.76 -4.79 -4.22
CA LEU A 74 -0.83 -5.92 -4.35
C LEU A 74 0.29 -5.88 -3.30
N MET A 75 0.85 -4.70 -3.03
CA MET A 75 1.92 -4.56 -2.03
C MET A 75 1.41 -4.85 -0.62
N LYS A 76 0.22 -4.37 -0.27
CA LYS A 76 -0.46 -4.66 1.01
C LYS A 76 -0.73 -6.15 1.16
N ASP A 77 -1.20 -6.83 0.12
CA ASP A 77 -1.42 -8.28 0.13
C ASP A 77 -0.12 -9.05 0.38
N ARG A 78 0.97 -8.67 -0.29
CA ARG A 78 2.29 -9.32 -0.09
C ARG A 78 2.80 -9.19 1.34
N VAL A 79 2.57 -8.03 1.99
CA VAL A 79 2.89 -7.84 3.41
C VAL A 79 1.99 -8.68 4.29
N GLY A 80 0.69 -8.72 4.00
CA GLY A 80 -0.28 -9.56 4.72
C GLY A 80 0.08 -11.04 4.74
N MET A 81 0.74 -11.56 3.70
CA MET A 81 1.24 -12.95 3.68
C MET A 81 2.36 -13.24 4.69
N CYS A 82 2.99 -12.19 5.23
CA CYS A 82 4.14 -12.31 6.13
C CYS A 82 3.85 -11.80 7.55
N ASP A 83 2.66 -11.24 7.80
CA ASP A 83 2.33 -10.45 9.00
C ASP A 83 2.30 -11.28 10.30
N ASP A 84 2.18 -12.61 10.21
CA ASP A 84 2.17 -13.50 11.36
C ASP A 84 3.56 -14.06 11.71
N ILE A 85 3.96 -13.90 12.98
CA ILE A 85 5.23 -14.39 13.53
C ILE A 85 5.06 -15.81 14.10
N SER A 86 4.32 -16.65 13.37
CA SER A 86 4.02 -18.02 13.78
C SER A 86 4.72 -19.03 12.88
N GLY A 87 4.97 -20.22 13.43
CA GLY A 87 5.63 -21.33 12.74
C GLY A 87 6.99 -21.70 13.32
N ASP A 88 7.65 -22.63 12.64
CA ASP A 88 9.01 -23.05 12.95
C ASP A 88 10.05 -22.07 12.38
N ARG A 89 11.33 -22.28 12.75
CA ARG A 89 12.44 -21.43 12.31
C ARG A 89 12.52 -21.31 10.78
N HIS A 90 12.24 -22.40 10.05
CA HIS A 90 12.29 -22.39 8.60
C HIS A 90 11.17 -21.53 7.99
N THR A 91 9.95 -21.65 8.52
CA THR A 91 8.80 -20.84 8.11
C THR A 91 9.07 -19.35 8.32
N LEU A 92 9.59 -18.99 9.49
CA LEU A 92 9.93 -17.59 9.80
C LEU A 92 11.06 -17.07 8.91
N GLN A 93 12.07 -17.90 8.59
CA GLN A 93 13.14 -17.52 7.66
C GLN A 93 12.60 -17.24 6.25
N ASN A 94 11.71 -18.10 5.73
CA ASN A 94 11.11 -17.88 4.41
C ASN A 94 10.30 -16.57 4.35
N LYS A 95 9.58 -16.24 5.43
CA LYS A 95 8.87 -14.95 5.54
C LYS A 95 9.87 -13.79 5.62
N PHE A 96 10.94 -13.93 6.37
CA PHE A 96 11.99 -12.92 6.50
C PHE A 96 12.64 -12.60 5.15
N ASP A 97 13.00 -13.61 4.38
CA ASP A 97 13.58 -13.46 3.04
C ASP A 97 12.62 -12.70 2.11
N ARG A 98 11.32 -13.03 2.17
CA ARG A 98 10.27 -12.32 1.42
C ARG A 98 10.17 -10.84 1.81
N VAL A 99 10.25 -10.54 3.11
CA VAL A 99 10.22 -9.15 3.61
C VAL A 99 11.48 -8.39 3.21
N GLN A 100 12.65 -9.04 3.16
CA GLN A 100 13.88 -8.43 2.62
C GLN A 100 13.73 -8.05 1.15
N GLU A 101 13.10 -8.90 0.32
CA GLU A 101 12.78 -8.54 -1.06
C GLU A 101 11.86 -7.30 -1.15
N LEU A 102 10.88 -7.19 -0.25
CA LEU A 102 9.99 -6.02 -0.18
C LEU A 102 10.76 -4.74 0.21
N LEU A 103 11.65 -4.84 1.20
CA LEU A 103 12.52 -3.72 1.60
C LEU A 103 13.42 -3.25 0.45
N ALA A 104 14.00 -4.19 -0.30
CA ALA A 104 14.87 -3.87 -1.43
C ALA A 104 14.15 -3.11 -2.55
N GLN A 105 12.83 -3.27 -2.68
CA GLN A 105 12.00 -2.57 -3.67
C GLN A 105 11.59 -1.16 -3.24
N ILE A 106 11.77 -0.77 -1.98
CA ILE A 106 11.34 0.55 -1.46
C ILE A 106 11.92 1.72 -2.27
N PRO A 107 13.23 1.78 -2.59
CA PRO A 107 13.78 2.90 -3.34
C PRO A 107 13.12 3.09 -4.72
N ASP A 108 12.89 2.00 -5.45
CA ASP A 108 12.23 2.03 -6.76
C ASP A 108 10.76 2.46 -6.64
N ASN A 109 10.09 2.05 -5.56
CA ASN A 109 8.70 2.38 -5.32
C ASN A 109 8.50 3.85 -4.89
N VAL A 110 9.48 4.48 -4.24
CA VAL A 110 9.46 5.94 -3.99
C VAL A 110 9.36 6.72 -5.30
N ASN A 111 10.07 6.28 -6.35
CA ASN A 111 9.98 6.92 -7.66
C ASN A 111 8.57 6.81 -8.26
N LYS A 112 7.85 5.70 -8.05
CA LYS A 112 6.46 5.56 -8.52
C LYS A 112 5.52 6.57 -7.86
N ILE A 113 5.67 6.80 -6.55
CA ILE A 113 4.90 7.82 -5.83
C ILE A 113 5.22 9.21 -6.38
N SER A 114 6.50 9.53 -6.60
CA SER A 114 6.92 10.82 -7.13
C SER A 114 6.36 11.10 -8.54
N VAL A 115 6.37 10.10 -9.43
CA VAL A 115 5.75 10.21 -10.77
C VAL A 115 4.24 10.45 -10.66
N MET A 116 3.58 9.83 -9.68
CA MET A 116 2.15 10.04 -9.46
C MET A 116 1.84 11.47 -9.01
N GLU A 117 2.66 12.04 -8.12
CA GLU A 117 2.55 13.44 -7.70
C GLU A 117 2.74 14.40 -8.89
N GLU A 118 3.72 14.15 -9.76
CA GLU A 118 3.97 14.98 -10.94
C GLU A 118 2.75 15.01 -11.88
N LYS A 119 2.16 13.84 -12.16
CA LYS A 119 0.96 13.74 -12.99
C LYS A 119 -0.25 14.42 -12.34
N GLY A 120 -0.39 14.30 -11.03
CA GLY A 120 -1.45 14.99 -10.28
C GLY A 120 -1.27 16.51 -10.29
N ALA A 121 -0.04 17.01 -10.10
CA ALA A 121 0.27 18.43 -10.19
C ALA A 121 -0.09 18.99 -11.57
N LYS A 122 0.29 18.29 -12.64
CA LYS A 122 -0.03 18.68 -14.01
C LYS A 122 -1.54 18.74 -14.26
N ALA A 123 -2.31 17.73 -13.83
CA ALA A 123 -3.76 17.76 -13.95
C ALA A 123 -4.38 18.92 -13.15
N MET A 124 -3.83 19.24 -11.97
CA MET A 124 -4.33 20.35 -11.16
C MET A 124 -4.17 21.71 -11.82
N ASP A 125 -3.12 21.95 -12.60
CA ASP A 125 -2.87 23.24 -13.29
C ASP A 125 -4.08 23.70 -14.11
N THR A 126 -4.80 22.75 -14.71
CA THR A 126 -5.95 23.00 -15.60
C THR A 126 -7.31 22.71 -14.95
N THR A 127 -7.34 22.31 -13.68
CA THR A 127 -8.56 21.94 -12.96
C THR A 127 -9.14 23.11 -12.16
N ALA A 128 -10.47 23.18 -12.03
CA ALA A 128 -11.13 24.10 -11.09
C ALA A 128 -10.79 23.79 -9.62
N LEU A 129 -10.90 24.77 -8.72
CA LEU A 129 -10.47 24.66 -7.32
C LEU A 129 -10.99 23.41 -6.60
N LYS A 130 -12.29 23.08 -6.74
CA LYS A 130 -12.88 21.87 -6.13
C LYS A 130 -12.24 20.58 -6.65
N GLY A 131 -11.95 20.50 -7.94
CA GLY A 131 -11.29 19.34 -8.52
C GLY A 131 -9.82 19.23 -8.10
N ARG A 132 -9.12 20.36 -7.94
CA ARG A 132 -7.76 20.37 -7.36
C ARG A 132 -7.75 19.81 -5.95
N GLN A 133 -8.73 20.18 -5.12
CA GLN A 133 -8.88 19.63 -3.77
C GLN A 133 -9.10 18.11 -3.78
N GLY A 134 -9.92 17.60 -4.73
CA GLY A 134 -10.12 16.16 -4.90
C GLY A 134 -8.83 15.43 -5.28
N ILE A 135 -8.11 15.92 -6.30
CA ILE A 135 -6.82 15.36 -6.72
C ILE A 135 -5.81 15.36 -5.57
N GLN A 136 -5.71 16.47 -4.84
CA GLN A 136 -4.79 16.55 -3.70
C GLN A 136 -5.13 15.53 -2.60
N GLN A 137 -6.41 15.36 -2.28
CA GLN A 137 -6.86 14.36 -1.30
C GLN A 137 -6.50 12.94 -1.72
N GLU A 138 -6.68 12.59 -3.00
CA GLU A 138 -6.32 11.28 -3.54
C GLU A 138 -4.80 11.02 -3.42
N LEU A 139 -3.98 12.03 -3.76
CA LEU A 139 -2.52 11.94 -3.61
C LEU A 139 -2.09 11.82 -2.14
N ASP A 140 -2.74 12.56 -1.23
CA ASP A 140 -2.43 12.51 0.20
C ASP A 140 -2.78 11.15 0.80
N ILE A 141 -3.92 10.57 0.41
CA ILE A 141 -4.30 9.21 0.80
C ILE A 141 -3.25 8.20 0.31
N LEU A 142 -2.85 8.28 -0.96
CA LEU A 142 -1.86 7.37 -1.54
C LEU A 142 -0.50 7.46 -0.81
N LYS A 143 -0.06 8.67 -0.47
CA LYS A 143 1.18 8.89 0.31
C LYS A 143 1.09 8.30 1.71
N MET A 144 0.00 8.56 2.41
CA MET A 144 -0.23 8.00 3.74
C MET A 144 -0.23 6.47 3.70
N ASP A 145 -0.88 5.88 2.70
CA ASP A 145 -0.88 4.44 2.46
C ASP A 145 0.54 3.89 2.21
N TRP A 146 1.36 4.62 1.45
CA TRP A 146 2.75 4.27 1.19
C TRP A 146 3.64 4.36 2.45
N GLU A 147 3.47 5.40 3.26
CA GLU A 147 4.18 5.57 4.53
C GLU A 147 3.82 4.48 5.54
N ASN A 148 2.53 4.15 5.63
CA ASN A 148 2.02 3.05 6.44
C ASN A 148 2.61 1.72 5.99
N TYR A 149 2.58 1.44 4.68
CA TYR A 149 3.19 0.25 4.09
C TYR A 149 4.68 0.16 4.44
N THR A 150 5.44 1.23 4.25
CA THR A 150 6.88 1.28 4.51
C THR A 150 7.18 1.00 5.99
N THR A 151 6.38 1.58 6.89
CA THR A 151 6.49 1.36 8.33
C THR A 151 6.17 -0.09 8.70
N GLN A 152 5.12 -0.66 8.11
CA GLN A 152 4.72 -2.05 8.36
C GLN A 152 5.81 -3.04 7.91
N VAL A 153 6.36 -2.87 6.71
CA VAL A 153 7.43 -3.74 6.20
C VAL A 153 8.65 -3.71 7.11
N ARG A 154 9.08 -2.52 7.57
CA ARG A 154 10.23 -2.37 8.49
C ARG A 154 9.96 -3.01 9.85
N SER A 155 8.78 -2.75 10.43
CA SER A 155 8.37 -3.36 11.69
C SER A 155 8.33 -4.89 11.59
N LEU A 156 7.79 -5.41 10.49
CA LEU A 156 7.68 -6.84 10.26
C LEU A 156 9.05 -7.50 10.09
N HIS A 157 9.96 -6.85 9.37
CA HIS A 157 11.36 -7.26 9.27
C HIS A 157 11.99 -7.43 10.66
N ASP A 158 11.91 -6.39 11.49
CA ASP A 158 12.53 -6.39 12.82
C ASP A 158 11.89 -7.43 13.75
N ASN A 159 10.59 -7.67 13.61
CA ASN A 159 9.86 -8.69 14.35
C ASN A 159 10.31 -10.11 13.97
N LEU A 160 10.42 -10.39 12.67
CA LEU A 160 10.87 -11.67 12.16
C LEU A 160 12.33 -11.95 12.53
N ASP A 161 13.21 -10.95 12.41
CA ASP A 161 14.61 -11.03 12.79
C ASP A 161 14.76 -11.45 14.26
N ARG A 162 14.07 -10.74 15.16
CA ARG A 162 14.02 -11.10 16.59
C ARG A 162 13.50 -12.52 16.81
N ALA A 163 12.41 -12.90 16.16
CA ALA A 163 11.83 -14.22 16.32
C ALA A 163 12.80 -15.33 15.87
N ILE A 164 13.53 -15.12 14.78
CA ILE A 164 14.57 -16.04 14.30
C ILE A 164 15.71 -16.13 15.31
N GLU A 165 16.19 -15.01 15.86
CA GLU A 165 17.20 -15.04 16.93
C GLU A 165 16.74 -15.84 18.15
N HIS A 166 15.49 -15.67 18.57
CA HIS A 166 14.90 -16.43 19.68
C HIS A 166 14.85 -17.93 19.37
N TRP A 167 14.49 -18.31 18.15
CA TRP A 167 14.51 -19.69 17.69
C TRP A 167 15.91 -20.30 17.70
N ILE A 168 16.93 -19.57 17.23
CA ILE A 168 18.33 -20.02 17.26
C ILE A 168 18.76 -20.28 18.71
N LYS A 169 18.49 -19.34 19.62
CA LYS A 169 18.78 -19.49 21.06
C LYS A 169 18.05 -20.71 21.64
N TYR A 170 16.78 -20.90 21.32
CA TYR A 170 16.00 -22.06 21.77
C TYR A 170 16.61 -23.38 21.28
N GLU A 171 16.95 -23.49 19.99
CA GLU A 171 17.57 -24.69 19.41
C GLU A 171 18.90 -25.03 20.09
N GLU A 172 19.72 -24.03 20.41
CA GLU A 172 20.97 -24.22 21.16
C GLU A 172 20.73 -24.77 22.56
N GLN A 173 19.79 -24.20 23.32
CA GLN A 173 19.46 -24.68 24.66
C GLN A 173 18.86 -26.08 24.64
N HIS A 174 17.95 -26.34 23.69
CA HIS A 174 17.37 -27.65 23.48
C HIS A 174 18.46 -28.70 23.16
N LYS A 175 19.44 -28.37 22.32
CA LYS A 175 20.60 -29.25 22.03
C LYS A 175 21.41 -29.53 23.30
N LYS A 176 21.72 -28.53 24.11
CA LYS A 176 22.45 -28.69 25.38
C LYS A 176 21.71 -29.62 26.36
N ILE A 177 20.41 -29.38 26.55
CA ILE A 177 19.57 -30.19 27.44
C ILE A 177 19.45 -31.62 26.90
N SER A 178 19.22 -31.79 25.60
CA SER A 178 19.13 -33.11 24.97
C SER A 178 20.42 -33.91 25.14
N HIS A 179 21.58 -33.26 25.01
CA HIS A 179 22.88 -33.89 25.27
C HIS A 179 23.04 -34.26 26.74
N TRP A 180 22.74 -33.34 27.66
CA TRP A 180 22.78 -33.60 29.10
C TRP A 180 21.89 -34.77 29.50
N VAL A 181 20.66 -34.87 28.99
CA VAL A 181 19.75 -36.00 29.27
C VAL A 181 20.32 -37.32 28.75
N LYS A 182 20.97 -37.34 27.58
CA LYS A 182 21.60 -38.55 27.03
C LYS A 182 22.81 -38.99 27.84
N ASP A 183 23.57 -38.02 28.34
CA ASP A 183 24.78 -38.28 29.14
C ASP A 183 24.46 -38.47 30.63
N PHE A 184 23.22 -38.19 31.06
CA PHE A 184 22.82 -38.28 32.45
C PHE A 184 22.88 -39.75 32.92
N PRO A 185 23.65 -40.06 33.98
CA PRO A 185 23.98 -41.42 34.37
C PRO A 185 22.84 -42.12 35.13
N LEU A 186 21.58 -42.03 34.66
CA LEU A 186 20.50 -42.86 35.20
C LEU A 186 20.78 -44.35 34.96
N LYS A 187 21.47 -44.71 33.87
CA LYS A 187 21.87 -46.10 33.61
C LYS A 187 22.91 -46.62 34.60
N SER A 188 24.04 -45.92 34.76
CA SER A 188 25.06 -46.35 35.74
C SER A 188 24.50 -46.32 37.16
N THR A 189 23.76 -45.29 37.54
CA THR A 189 23.21 -45.21 38.92
C THR A 189 22.20 -46.33 39.18
N VAL A 190 21.38 -46.74 38.20
CA VAL A 190 20.45 -47.87 38.34
C VAL A 190 21.20 -49.21 38.38
N GLU A 191 22.19 -49.40 37.51
CA GLU A 191 23.02 -50.61 37.49
C GLU A 191 23.82 -50.76 38.79
N ASP A 192 24.41 -49.66 39.28
CA ASP A 192 25.14 -49.59 40.54
C ASP A 192 24.22 -49.87 41.73
N ASN A 193 23.02 -49.30 41.76
CA ASN A 193 22.02 -49.57 42.79
C ASN A 193 21.51 -51.02 42.76
N GLN A 194 21.31 -51.61 41.57
CA GLN A 194 20.96 -53.02 41.43
C GLN A 194 22.07 -53.95 41.89
N HIS A 195 23.33 -53.65 41.54
CA HIS A 195 24.49 -54.41 42.01
C HIS A 195 24.63 -54.35 43.54
N GLN A 196 24.44 -53.17 44.15
CA GLN A 196 24.47 -53.02 45.60
C GLN A 196 23.33 -53.79 46.29
N LEU A 197 22.12 -53.78 45.71
CA LEU A 197 20.98 -54.53 46.22
C LEU A 197 21.24 -56.05 46.22
N VAL A 198 21.72 -56.61 45.11
CA VAL A 198 22.05 -58.05 45.00
C VAL A 198 23.10 -58.43 46.05
N ARG A 199 24.17 -57.65 46.18
CA ARG A 199 25.23 -57.90 47.17
C ARG A 199 24.68 -57.88 48.61
N SER A 200 23.77 -56.96 48.93
CA SER A 200 23.15 -56.91 50.26
C SER A 200 22.25 -58.11 50.56
N GLN A 201 21.57 -58.67 49.54
CA GLN A 201 20.73 -59.85 49.69
C GLN A 201 21.56 -61.12 49.91
N GLU A 202 22.71 -61.24 49.25
CA GLU A 202 23.65 -62.35 49.43
C GLU A 202 24.28 -62.37 50.83
N LEU A 203 24.56 -61.21 51.41
CA LEU A 203 25.13 -61.09 52.77
C LEU A 203 24.12 -61.39 53.90
N MET A 204 22.82 -61.47 53.58
CA MET A 204 21.75 -61.77 54.54
C MET A 204 21.30 -63.25 54.53
N GLN A 205 21.91 -64.12 53.72
CA GLN A 205 21.73 -65.58 53.73
C GLN A 205 22.86 -66.29 54.47
#